data_AF-A0A090VUE6-F1
#
_entry.id   AF-A0A090VUE6-F1
#
_cell.length_a   1.000
_cell.length_b   1.000
_cell.length_c   1.000
_cell.angle_alpha   90.00
_cell.angle_beta   90.00
_cell.angle_gamma   90.00
#
_symmetry.space_group_name_H-M   'P 1'
#
loop_
_entity.id
_entity.type
_entity.pdbx_description
1 polymer ?
#
loop_
_entity_poly.entity_id
_entity_poly.type
_entity_poly.pdbx_seq_one_letter_code
_entity_poly.pdbx_strand_id
1 'polypeptide(L)' 'MNNIVQHILVFTAVALALAFLVRKFFLKKPKAKKACGNDGCGCH' A
#
# COMPACT_ATOMS: atom_id res chain seq x y z
N MET A 1 -14.48 32.94 6.32
CA MET A 1 -13.48 31.84 6.32
C MET A 1 -14.04 30.70 7.14
N ASN A 2 -14.47 29.61 6.49
CA ASN A 2 -15.17 28.52 7.16
C ASN A 2 -14.17 27.49 7.68
N ASN A 3 -13.76 27.63 8.94
CA ASN A 3 -12.76 26.77 9.60
C ASN A 3 -13.06 25.26 9.42
N ILE A 4 -14.35 24.89 9.40
CA ILE A 4 -14.83 23.52 9.19
C ILE A 4 -14.24 22.92 7.90
N VAL A 5 -14.24 23.66 6.79
CA VAL A 5 -13.77 23.16 5.49
C VAL A 5 -12.24 23.00 5.49
N GLN A 6 -11.52 23.90 6.15
CA GLN A 6 -10.06 23.83 6.26
C GLN A 6 -9.61 22.64 7.13
N HIS A 7 -10.30 22.39 8.26
CA HIS A 7 -10.06 21.21 9.08
C HIS A 7 -10.31 19.91 8.30
N ILE A 8 -11.40 19.81 7.53
CA ILE A 8 -11.69 18.64 6.70
C ILE A 8 -10.57 18.40 5.70
N LEU A 9 -10.08 19.45 5.02
CA LEU A 9 -9.00 19.32 4.05
C LEU A 9 -7.68 18.86 4.69
N VAL A 10 -7.33 19.42 5.85
CA VAL A 10 -6.12 19.03 6.58
C VAL A 10 -6.20 17.58 7.08
N PHE A 11 -7.32 17.20 7.71
CA PHE A 11 -7.50 15.83 8.21
C PHE A 11 -7.54 14.80 7.07
N THR A 12 -8.19 15.11 5.96
CA THR A 12 -8.22 14.21 4.80
C THR A 12 -6.85 14.09 4.13
N ALA A 13 -6.10 15.19 3.98
CA ALA A 13 -4.74 15.15 3.43
C ALA A 13 -3.79 14.30 4.30
N VAL A 14 -3.84 14.48 5.63
CA VAL A 14 -3.03 13.70 6.57
C VAL A 14 -3.45 12.23 6.55
N ALA A 15 -4.75 11.94 6.57
CA ALA A 15 -5.26 10.57 6.50
C ALA A 15 -4.83 9.85 5.21
N LEU A 16 -4.88 10.53 4.06
CA LEU A 16 -4.42 10.00 2.78
C LEU A 16 -2.91 9.76 2.76
N ALA A 17 -2.12 10.68 3.32
CA ALA A 17 -0.67 10.54 3.41
C ALA A 17 -0.28 9.33 4.28
N LEU A 18 -0.92 9.16 5.44
CA LEU A 18 -0.70 8.01 6.32
C LEU A 18 -1.15 6.71 5.64
N ALA A 19 -2.33 6.69 5.01
CA ALA A 19 -2.83 5.52 4.29
C ALA A 19 -1.89 5.12 3.13
N PHE A 20 -1.35 6.11 2.39
CA PHE A 20 -0.39 5.87 1.33
C PHE A 20 0.94 5.32 1.88
N LEU A 21 1.47 5.88 2.97
CA LEU A 21 2.68 5.38 3.61
C LEU A 21 2.50 3.95 4.13
N VAL A 22 1.39 3.68 4.82
CA VAL A 22 1.05 2.32 5.29
C VAL A 22 0.95 1.36 4.11
N ARG A 23 0.28 1.75 3.03
CA ARG A 23 0.18 0.95 1.80
C ARG A 23 1.49 0.79 1.03
N LYS A 24 2.39 1.75 1.13
CA LYS A 24 3.68 1.71 0.43
C LYS A 24 4.68 0.82 1.15
N PHE A 25 4.73 0.92 2.48
CA PHE A 25 5.79 0.31 3.29
C PHE A 25 5.34 -0.94 4.03
N PHE A 26 4.08 -1.01 4.49
CA PHE A 26 3.58 -2.13 5.31
C PHE A 26 2.75 -3.13 4.52
N LEU A 27 2.08 -2.70 3.44
CA LEU A 27 1.52 -3.65 2.46
C LEU A 27 2.67 -4.27 1.65
N LYS A 28 3.27 -5.32 2.22
CA LYS A 28 4.11 -6.24 1.46
C LYS A 28 3.26 -6.78 0.33
N LYS A 29 3.69 -6.57 -0.91
CA LYS A 29 3.04 -7.18 -2.08
C LYS A 29 2.83 -8.66 -1.73
N PRO A 30 1.61 -9.21 -1.77
CA PRO A 30 1.46 -10.66 -1.69
C PRO A 30 2.41 -11.18 -2.76
N LYS A 31 3.31 -12.11 -2.39
CA LYS A 31 4.19 -12.74 -3.37
C LYS A 31 3.26 -13.11 -4.52
N ALA A 32 3.46 -12.51 -5.70
CA ALA A 32 2.79 -12.99 -6.88
C ALA A 32 3.04 -14.49 -6.83
N LYS A 33 1.97 -15.30 -6.78
CA LYS A 33 2.10 -16.75 -6.88
C LYS A 33 2.84 -16.92 -8.20
N LYS A 34 4.17 -17.06 -8.13
CA LYS A 34 4.97 -17.41 -9.28
C LYS A 34 4.38 -18.76 -9.63
N ALA A 35 3.58 -18.81 -10.69
CA ALA A 35 3.12 -20.05 -11.29
C ALA A 35 4.32 -20.69 -12.00
N CYS A 36 5.42 -20.87 -11.27
CA CYS A 36 6.64 -21.51 -11.71
C CYS A 36 7.05 -22.48 -10.62
N GLY A 37 6.60 -23.73 -10.82
CA GLY A 37 7.24 -24.96 -10.37
C GLY A 37 7.09 -25.28 -8.89
N ASN A 38 6.13 -26.15 -8.57
CA ASN A 38 6.06 -26.83 -7.29
C ASN A 38 7.25 -27.76 -7.03
N ASP A 39 7.81 -28.47 -8.02
CA ASP A 39 8.90 -29.42 -7.75
C ASP A 39 9.72 -29.63 -9.03
N GLY A 40 10.93 -29.08 -9.09
CA GLY A 40 11.80 -29.24 -10.25
C GLY A 40 12.79 -28.09 -10.39
N CYS A 41 13.87 -28.15 -9.63
CA CYS A 41 15.06 -27.36 -9.91
C CYS A 41 15.53 -27.76 -11.31
N GLY A 42 15.34 -26.89 -12.31
CA GLY A 42 15.67 -27.11 -13.72
C GLY A 42 17.17 -27.12 -14.01
N CYS A 43 17.94 -27.86 -13.22
CA CYS A 43 19.30 -28.27 -13.54
C CYS A 43 19.25 -29.76 -13.87
N HIS A 44 19.68 -30.09 -15.08
CA HIS A 44 19.76 -31.43 -15.70
C HIS A 44 20.36 -32.47 -14.74
#